data_AF-A0A935LJQ2-F1
#
_entry.id   AF-A0A935LJQ2-F1
#
_cell.length_a   1.000
_cell.length_b   1.000
_cell.length_c   1.000
_cell.angle_alpha   90.00
_cell.angle_beta   90.00
_cell.angle_gamma   90.00
#
_symmetry.space_group_name_H-M   'P 1'
#
loop_
_entity.id
_entity.type
_entity.pdbx_description
1 polymer ?
#
loop_
_entity_poly.entity_id
_entity_poly.type
_entity_poly.pdbx_seq_one_letter_code
_entity_poly.pdbx_strand_id
1 'polypeptide(L)'
;MYEKFYIPKLLARIIAGEKFMPLNVDIWDIKDKPKATILYAEVKRNLEVEDDKPTYSNTSGIAEIMVNATAPEDKVDEIRLFHNGKAVNLATRGLFVTEADGTDSKKYTINLLPGANNFRAIALNSQRTESEPDEILINYQTGNTPAPKPGSTNGTVIDAVDKNATMYIVVVGVNAYKGKIKPLGYAVPDATAFREELEKDARSVIGNVKSYFITDAKADKTGIVNAFNDIKKNAKPQDVFVFYYAGHGYIHPGNKEFYLVSADVEDGNESLLKNGVAAKELQSFAVEIAAQK
;
A
#
# COMPACT_ATOMS: atom_id res chain seq x y z
N MET A 1 -7.11 -16.06 -5.54
CA MET A 1 -8.26 -16.96 -5.29
C MET A 1 -9.49 -16.25 -4.68
N TYR A 2 -9.37 -15.54 -3.55
CA TYR A 2 -10.51 -14.89 -2.83
C TYR A 2 -11.46 -14.06 -3.71
N GLU A 3 -10.92 -13.24 -4.62
CA GLU A 3 -11.70 -12.36 -5.51
C GLU A 3 -12.70 -13.10 -6.40
N LYS A 4 -12.46 -14.39 -6.71
CA LYS A 4 -13.36 -15.22 -7.53
C LYS A 4 -14.46 -15.89 -6.70
N PHE A 5 -14.28 -16.05 -5.39
CA PHE A 5 -15.22 -16.77 -4.51
C PHE A 5 -16.02 -15.85 -3.59
N TYR A 6 -15.66 -14.57 -3.48
CA TYR A 6 -16.39 -13.61 -2.66
C TYR A 6 -17.62 -13.06 -3.38
N ILE A 7 -18.81 -13.46 -2.93
CA ILE A 7 -20.09 -12.90 -3.39
C ILE A 7 -20.81 -12.25 -2.20
N PRO A 8 -20.83 -10.91 -2.10
CA PRO A 8 -21.47 -10.25 -0.98
C PRO A 8 -22.98 -10.51 -0.98
N LYS A 9 -23.53 -10.75 0.22
CA LYS A 9 -24.95 -11.06 0.47
C LYS A 9 -25.45 -12.28 -0.30
N LEU A 10 -24.58 -13.24 -0.63
CA LEU A 10 -24.92 -14.43 -1.42
C LEU A 10 -26.20 -15.11 -0.93
N LEU A 11 -26.32 -15.37 0.38
CA LEU A 11 -27.50 -16.02 0.96
C LEU A 11 -28.78 -15.21 0.73
N ALA A 12 -28.78 -13.90 1.04
CA ALA A 12 -29.95 -13.05 0.86
C ALA A 12 -30.38 -12.96 -0.62
N ARG A 13 -29.41 -12.97 -1.54
CA ARG A 13 -29.64 -12.92 -2.98
C ARG A 13 -30.18 -14.25 -3.53
N ILE A 14 -29.68 -15.39 -3.04
CA ILE A 14 -30.24 -16.71 -3.34
C ILE A 14 -31.69 -16.79 -2.85
N ILE A 15 -31.96 -16.34 -1.62
CA ILE A 15 -33.33 -16.29 -1.06
C ILE A 15 -34.25 -15.40 -1.90
N ALA A 16 -33.72 -14.30 -2.46
CA ALA A 16 -34.43 -13.42 -3.38
C ALA A 16 -34.63 -14.01 -4.79
N GLY A 17 -34.22 -15.25 -5.05
CA GLY A 17 -34.41 -15.95 -6.31
C GLY A 17 -33.38 -15.61 -7.38
N GLU A 18 -32.29 -14.93 -7.03
CA GLU A 18 -31.22 -14.60 -7.97
C GLU A 18 -30.46 -15.87 -8.39
N LYS A 19 -30.28 -16.06 -9.70
CA LYS A 19 -29.50 -17.15 -10.26
C LYS A 19 -28.06 -16.70 -10.50
N PHE A 20 -27.12 -17.43 -9.91
CA PHE A 20 -25.69 -17.17 -10.10
C PHE A 20 -25.16 -18.02 -11.24
N MET A 21 -24.28 -17.43 -12.06
CA MET A 21 -23.49 -18.21 -13.00
C MET A 21 -22.58 -19.16 -12.21
N PRO A 22 -22.38 -20.40 -12.67
CA PRO A 22 -21.42 -21.30 -12.07
C PRO A 22 -20.05 -20.64 -12.05
N LEU A 23 -19.32 -20.80 -10.95
CA LEU A 23 -17.96 -20.28 -10.83
C LEU A 23 -17.10 -20.93 -11.93
N ASN A 24 -16.47 -20.11 -12.77
CA ASN A 24 -15.51 -20.59 -13.76
C ASN A 24 -14.14 -20.83 -13.11
N VAL A 25 -14.13 -21.64 -12.05
CA VAL A 25 -12.93 -22.06 -11.33
C VAL A 25 -13.05 -23.55 -11.08
N ASP A 26 -12.16 -24.32 -11.69
CA ASP A 26 -12.03 -25.72 -11.35
C ASP A 26 -11.16 -25.83 -10.08
N ILE A 27 -11.77 -26.31 -9.00
CA ILE A 27 -11.09 -26.49 -7.70
C ILE A 27 -10.04 -27.60 -7.82
N TRP A 28 -10.18 -28.49 -8.80
CA TRP A 28 -9.23 -29.56 -9.06
C TRP A 28 -8.04 -29.12 -9.91
N ASP A 29 -8.07 -27.90 -10.48
CA ASP A 29 -7.00 -27.27 -11.26
C ASP A 29 -6.38 -26.08 -10.48
N ILE A 30 -6.26 -26.20 -9.16
CA ILE A 30 -5.51 -25.22 -8.36
C ILE A 30 -4.03 -25.49 -8.55
N LYS A 31 -3.32 -24.50 -9.07
CA LYS A 31 -1.89 -24.55 -9.33
C LYS A 31 -1.10 -24.31 -8.07
N ASP A 32 0.06 -24.94 -7.98
CA ASP A 32 0.99 -24.74 -6.87
C ASP A 32 1.34 -23.26 -6.65
N LYS A 33 1.58 -22.92 -5.37
CA LYS A 33 1.99 -21.57 -5.00
C LYS A 33 3.36 -21.24 -5.63
N PRO A 34 3.56 -19.99 -6.10
CA PRO A 34 4.86 -19.59 -6.59
C PRO A 34 5.88 -19.54 -5.43
N LYS A 35 7.16 -19.40 -5.77
CA LYS A 35 8.25 -19.07 -4.85
C LYS A 35 8.82 -17.71 -5.22
N ALA A 36 9.24 -16.94 -4.22
CA ALA A 36 9.97 -15.69 -4.37
C ALA A 36 11.27 -15.77 -3.57
N THR A 37 12.33 -15.13 -4.05
CA THR A 37 13.63 -15.12 -3.38
C THR A 37 14.35 -13.81 -3.64
N ILE A 38 14.80 -13.16 -2.56
CA ILE A 38 15.55 -11.92 -2.54
C ILE A 38 17.04 -12.23 -2.65
N LEU A 39 17.69 -11.59 -3.61
CA LEU A 39 19.13 -11.59 -3.80
C LEU A 39 19.66 -10.17 -3.62
N TYR A 40 20.69 -10.02 -2.81
CA TYR A 40 21.33 -8.74 -2.51
C TYR A 40 22.85 -8.83 -2.76
N ALA A 41 23.39 -7.93 -3.58
CA ALA A 41 24.69 -8.11 -4.24
C ALA A 41 25.91 -7.50 -3.51
N GLU A 42 25.74 -6.58 -2.54
CA GLU A 42 26.89 -5.91 -1.90
C GLU A 42 27.56 -6.73 -0.77
N VAL A 43 28.65 -7.39 -1.18
CA VAL A 43 30.01 -7.50 -0.61
C VAL A 43 30.22 -7.76 0.91
N LYS A 44 30.87 -8.92 1.15
CA LYS A 44 31.42 -9.52 2.38
C LYS A 44 30.39 -10.08 3.36
N ARG A 45 30.21 -11.41 3.23
CA ARG A 45 29.66 -12.34 4.23
C ARG A 45 30.07 -11.94 5.66
N ASN A 46 29.22 -11.17 6.32
CA ASN A 46 29.00 -11.22 7.76
C ASN A 46 27.54 -11.65 7.94
N LEU A 47 27.24 -12.87 7.51
CA LEU A 47 25.94 -13.48 7.78
C LEU A 47 25.95 -13.84 9.27
N GLU A 48 25.29 -13.02 10.09
CA GLU A 48 24.80 -13.48 11.39
C GLU A 48 23.39 -14.04 11.14
N VAL A 49 23.21 -15.30 11.51
CA VAL A 49 21.93 -15.98 11.48
C VAL A 49 21.47 -16.07 12.93
N GLU A 50 20.76 -15.05 13.42
CA GLU A 50 19.91 -15.21 14.59
C GLU A 50 18.50 -15.57 14.07
N ASP A 51 18.08 -16.80 14.36
CA ASP A 51 16.71 -17.36 14.27
C ASP A 51 15.80 -16.83 13.14
N ASP A 52 16.17 -17.15 11.89
CA ASP A 52 15.30 -17.23 10.69
C ASP A 52 15.33 -16.07 9.67
N LYS A 53 16.08 -14.97 9.86
CA LYS A 53 16.17 -13.89 8.85
C LYS A 53 17.61 -13.51 8.46
N PRO A 54 18.01 -13.67 7.17
CA PRO A 54 19.30 -13.21 6.69
C PRO A 54 19.51 -11.70 6.93
N THR A 55 20.57 -11.36 7.65
CA THR A 55 20.94 -9.98 7.97
C THR A 55 22.23 -9.58 7.25
N TYR A 56 22.22 -8.39 6.66
CA TYR A 56 23.33 -7.81 5.90
C TYR A 56 23.70 -6.45 6.47
N SER A 57 24.96 -6.03 6.29
CA SER A 57 25.41 -4.67 6.59
C SER A 57 25.59 -3.88 5.29
N ASN A 58 25.29 -2.59 5.33
CA ASN A 58 25.49 -1.67 4.21
C ASN A 58 26.12 -0.36 4.72
N THR A 59 26.98 0.26 3.93
CA THR A 59 27.59 1.57 4.20
C THR A 59 27.42 2.57 3.05
N SER A 60 26.96 2.12 1.87
CA SER A 60 26.76 2.94 0.67
C SER A 60 25.46 3.77 0.74
N GLY A 61 24.48 3.35 1.54
CA GLY A 61 23.15 3.95 1.61
C GLY A 61 22.23 3.55 0.46
N ILE A 62 22.70 2.72 -0.46
CA ILE A 62 21.94 2.23 -1.61
C ILE A 62 21.97 0.71 -1.58
N ALA A 63 20.81 0.07 -1.76
CA ALA A 63 20.69 -1.37 -1.92
C ALA A 63 20.23 -1.73 -3.33
N GLU A 64 21.00 -2.59 -4.01
CA GLU A 64 20.56 -3.26 -5.22
C GLU A 64 19.96 -4.62 -4.87
N ILE A 65 18.64 -4.73 -4.99
CA ILE A 65 17.86 -5.93 -4.64
C ILE A 65 17.31 -6.55 -5.92
N MET A 66 17.55 -7.84 -6.11
CA MET A 66 16.92 -8.64 -7.16
C MET A 66 15.93 -9.61 -6.53
N VAL A 67 14.70 -9.65 -7.02
CA VAL A 67 13.71 -10.64 -6.61
C VAL A 67 13.49 -11.60 -7.75
N ASN A 68 13.82 -12.86 -7.54
CA ASN A 68 13.54 -13.95 -8.47
C ASN A 68 12.27 -14.67 -8.03
N ALA A 69 11.38 -14.96 -8.98
CA ALA A 69 10.17 -15.71 -8.74
C ALA A 69 10.04 -16.89 -9.71
N THR A 70 9.45 -17.98 -9.21
CA THR A 70 9.14 -19.18 -10.00
C THR A 70 7.74 -19.66 -9.70
N ALA A 71 7.03 -20.09 -10.74
CA ALA A 71 5.70 -20.69 -10.67
C ALA A 71 5.73 -22.00 -11.48
N PRO A 72 6.05 -23.16 -10.86
CA PRO A 72 6.35 -24.39 -11.58
C PRO A 72 5.25 -24.90 -12.52
N GLU A 73 3.98 -24.67 -12.16
CA GLU A 73 2.80 -25.12 -12.90
C GLU A 73 1.99 -23.94 -13.50
N ASP A 74 2.57 -22.74 -13.47
CA ASP A 74 1.91 -21.53 -13.92
C ASP A 74 2.88 -20.50 -14.51
N LYS A 75 2.42 -19.27 -14.68
CA LYS A 75 3.26 -18.10 -14.82
C LYS A 75 3.31 -17.29 -13.53
N VAL A 76 4.41 -16.58 -13.33
CA VAL A 76 4.46 -15.46 -12.38
C VAL A 76 3.63 -14.32 -12.95
N ASP A 77 2.56 -13.94 -12.25
CA ASP A 77 1.67 -12.83 -12.63
C ASP A 77 2.14 -11.50 -12.04
N GLU A 78 2.71 -11.53 -10.84
CA GLU A 78 3.16 -10.33 -10.13
C GLU A 78 4.28 -10.65 -9.14
N ILE A 79 5.28 -9.78 -9.06
CA ILE A 79 6.29 -9.74 -7.99
C ILE A 79 6.09 -8.43 -7.22
N ARG A 80 6.00 -8.52 -5.89
CA ARG A 80 5.94 -7.37 -4.98
C ARG A 80 7.12 -7.37 -4.02
N LEU A 81 7.81 -6.23 -3.95
CA LEU A 81 8.84 -5.95 -2.95
C LEU A 81 8.32 -4.89 -1.98
N PHE A 82 8.54 -5.13 -0.69
CA PHE A 82 8.21 -4.22 0.39
C PHE A 82 9.49 -3.78 1.11
N HIS A 83 9.58 -2.50 1.44
CA HIS A 83 10.63 -1.89 2.27
C HIS A 83 9.95 -1.29 3.49
N ASN A 84 10.31 -1.78 4.69
CA ASN A 84 9.69 -1.39 5.97
C ASN A 84 8.14 -1.48 5.94
N GLY A 85 7.61 -2.54 5.31
CA GLY A 85 6.16 -2.76 5.18
C GLY A 85 5.49 -1.98 4.05
N LYS A 86 6.17 -1.00 3.44
CA LYS A 86 5.65 -0.21 2.31
C LYS A 86 6.03 -0.84 0.97
N ALA A 87 5.09 -0.90 0.02
CA ALA A 87 5.38 -1.38 -1.33
C ALA A 87 6.35 -0.43 -2.07
N VAL A 88 7.42 -0.99 -2.64
CA VAL A 88 8.52 -0.24 -3.28
C VAL A 88 8.18 0.18 -4.72
N ASN A 89 7.41 -0.64 -5.43
CA ASN A 89 6.91 -0.31 -6.76
C ASN A 89 5.69 -1.20 -7.06
N LEU A 90 4.63 -0.60 -7.61
CA LEU A 90 3.53 -1.33 -8.22
C LEU A 90 3.78 -1.27 -9.73
N ALA A 91 4.57 -2.21 -10.24
CA ALA A 91 4.66 -2.36 -11.68
C ALA A 91 3.23 -2.55 -12.21
N THR A 92 2.76 -1.60 -13.03
CA THR A 92 1.50 -1.70 -13.74
C THR A 92 1.39 -3.07 -14.38
N ARG A 93 0.29 -3.78 -14.09
CA ARG A 93 -0.11 -5.03 -14.74
C ARG A 93 0.17 -4.95 -16.24
N GLY A 94 1.08 -5.78 -16.74
CA GLY A 94 1.14 -6.15 -18.17
C GLY A 94 2.06 -5.36 -19.11
N LEU A 95 3.28 -4.97 -18.70
CA LEU A 95 4.21 -4.30 -19.62
C LEU A 95 5.59 -4.95 -19.82
N PHE A 96 5.78 -6.22 -19.45
CA PHE A 96 7.03 -6.93 -19.79
C PHE A 96 6.75 -8.38 -20.20
N VAL A 97 7.51 -8.82 -21.20
CA VAL A 97 7.48 -10.17 -21.77
C VAL A 97 8.02 -11.13 -20.72
N THR A 98 7.14 -11.92 -20.10
CA THR A 98 7.54 -13.12 -19.38
C THR A 98 8.05 -14.12 -20.41
N GLU A 99 9.26 -14.65 -20.20
CA GLU A 99 9.61 -15.90 -20.87
C GLU A 99 8.59 -16.96 -20.41
N ALA A 100 8.17 -17.82 -21.33
CA ALA A 100 7.07 -18.76 -21.09
C ALA A 100 7.45 -19.92 -20.14
N ASP A 101 8.49 -19.76 -19.34
CA ASP A 101 9.14 -20.79 -18.53
C ASP A 101 8.67 -20.82 -17.07
N GLY A 102 7.70 -19.97 -16.71
CA GLY A 102 7.18 -19.88 -15.35
C GLY A 102 8.10 -19.12 -14.39
N THR A 103 9.10 -18.39 -14.88
CA THR A 103 10.01 -17.59 -14.05
C THR A 103 9.92 -16.10 -14.38
N ASP A 104 10.23 -15.24 -13.39
CA ASP A 104 10.34 -13.79 -13.57
C ASP A 104 11.37 -13.23 -12.59
N SER A 105 12.03 -12.13 -12.94
CA SER A 105 13.01 -11.46 -12.08
C SER A 105 12.90 -9.95 -12.19
N LYS A 106 12.98 -9.27 -11.03
CA LYS A 106 12.96 -7.79 -10.97
C LYS A 106 14.13 -7.26 -10.15
N LYS A 107 14.86 -6.31 -10.74
CA LYS A 107 15.89 -5.54 -10.05
C LYS A 107 15.30 -4.22 -9.53
N TYR A 108 15.66 -3.89 -8.29
CA TYR A 108 15.28 -2.68 -7.57
C TYR A 108 16.54 -1.99 -7.05
N THR A 109 16.58 -0.67 -7.15
CA THR A 109 17.62 0.17 -6.55
C THR A 109 16.97 1.06 -5.50
N ILE A 110 17.30 0.84 -4.23
CA ILE A 110 16.59 1.42 -3.08
C ILE A 110 17.53 2.24 -2.22
N ASN A 111 17.09 3.44 -1.85
CA ASN A 111 17.77 4.24 -0.84
C ASN A 111 17.44 3.69 0.55
N LEU A 112 18.46 3.32 1.31
CA LEU A 112 18.30 2.79 2.65
C LEU A 112 18.12 3.90 3.67
N LEU A 113 17.36 3.60 4.73
CA LEU A 113 17.27 4.46 5.90
C LEU A 113 18.35 4.11 6.91
N PRO A 114 18.88 5.08 7.68
CA PRO A 114 19.85 4.78 8.74
C PRO A 114 19.31 3.71 9.70
N GLY A 115 20.11 2.69 9.99
CA GLY A 115 19.73 1.56 10.84
C GLY A 115 19.10 0.40 10.07
N ALA A 116 18.12 -0.26 10.68
CA ALA A 116 17.50 -1.48 10.17
C ALA A 116 16.52 -1.20 9.02
N ASN A 117 16.70 -1.90 7.89
CA ASN A 117 15.78 -1.88 6.75
C ASN A 117 15.27 -3.28 6.48
N ASN A 118 13.98 -3.51 6.71
CA ASN A 118 13.33 -4.78 6.49
C ASN A 118 12.82 -4.85 5.04
N PHE A 119 13.28 -5.85 4.29
CA PHE A 119 12.76 -6.17 2.97
C PHE A 119 11.97 -7.48 3.01
N ARG A 120 10.80 -7.45 2.37
CA ARG A 120 9.94 -8.63 2.20
C ARG A 120 9.50 -8.73 0.74
N ALA A 121 9.60 -9.90 0.14
CA ALA A 121 9.18 -10.16 -1.22
C ALA A 121 8.18 -11.30 -1.30
N ILE A 122 7.19 -11.15 -2.18
CA ILE A 122 6.21 -12.19 -2.52
C ILE A 122 5.98 -12.22 -4.03
N ALA A 123 5.56 -13.37 -4.53
CA ALA A 123 5.10 -13.55 -5.90
C ALA A 123 3.64 -14.02 -5.91
N LEU A 124 2.92 -13.67 -6.97
CA LEU A 124 1.58 -14.19 -7.25
C LEU A 124 1.59 -14.91 -8.60
N ASN A 125 0.88 -16.03 -8.68
CA ASN A 125 0.62 -16.74 -9.94
C ASN A 125 -0.65 -16.20 -10.63
N SER A 126 -1.02 -16.75 -11.80
CA SER A 126 -2.18 -16.31 -12.58
C SER A 126 -3.52 -16.50 -11.84
N GLN A 127 -3.57 -17.40 -10.86
CA GLN A 127 -4.73 -17.65 -10.00
C GLN A 127 -4.75 -16.76 -8.75
N ARG A 128 -3.77 -15.85 -8.61
CA ARG A 128 -3.57 -14.96 -7.45
C ARG A 128 -3.32 -15.75 -6.18
N THR A 129 -2.64 -16.90 -6.28
CA THR A 129 -2.08 -17.62 -5.13
C THR A 129 -0.74 -16.98 -4.80
N GLU A 130 -0.55 -16.61 -3.53
CA GLU A 130 0.65 -15.94 -3.02
C GLU A 130 1.72 -16.96 -2.60
N SER A 131 2.99 -16.62 -2.80
CA SER A 131 4.12 -17.38 -2.27
C SER A 131 4.21 -17.24 -0.74
N GLU A 132 5.03 -18.07 -0.10
CA GLU A 132 5.59 -17.66 1.19
C GLU A 132 6.44 -16.40 1.01
N PRO A 133 6.49 -15.51 2.01
CA PRO A 133 7.36 -14.36 1.96
C PRO A 133 8.83 -14.78 2.09
N ASP A 134 9.69 -14.18 1.28
CA ASP A 134 11.12 -14.16 1.56
C ASP A 134 11.50 -12.82 2.17
N GLU A 135 12.36 -12.85 3.18
CA GLU A 135 12.64 -11.70 4.03
C GLU A 135 14.13 -11.54 4.30
N ILE A 136 14.63 -10.32 4.16
CA ILE A 136 16.01 -9.98 4.54
C ILE A 136 16.03 -8.69 5.36
N LEU A 137 17.06 -8.54 6.20
CA LEU A 137 17.33 -7.31 6.95
C LEU A 137 18.63 -6.69 6.42
N ILE A 138 18.61 -5.40 6.11
CA ILE A 138 19.80 -4.64 5.73
C ILE A 138 20.03 -3.52 6.74
N ASN A 139 21.11 -3.62 7.52
CA ASN A 139 21.53 -2.62 8.47
C ASN A 139 22.43 -1.59 7.79
N TYR A 140 21.90 -0.39 7.52
CA TYR A 140 22.67 0.72 6.95
C TYR A 140 23.37 1.51 8.07
N GLN A 141 24.69 1.38 8.14
CA GLN A 141 25.54 2.08 9.08
C GLN A 141 25.99 3.41 8.47
N THR A 142 25.28 4.49 8.79
CA THR A 142 25.76 5.85 8.54
C THR A 142 26.94 6.14 9.46
N GLY A 143 28.10 6.50 8.91
CA GLY A 143 29.24 6.95 9.71
C GLY A 143 28.83 8.11 10.64
N ASN A 144 28.70 7.81 11.94
CA ASN A 144 28.47 8.72 13.07
C ASN A 144 27.06 9.27 13.37
N THR A 145 25.97 8.79 12.75
CA THR A 145 24.62 9.05 13.29
C THR A 145 24.05 7.79 13.92
N PRO A 146 23.91 7.70 15.26
CA PRO A 146 23.23 6.58 15.88
C PRO A 146 21.78 6.56 15.40
N ALA A 147 21.35 5.42 14.83
CA ALA A 147 19.93 5.16 14.61
C ALA A 147 19.17 5.38 15.94
N PRO A 148 17.93 5.89 15.92
CA PRO A 148 17.13 6.02 17.13
C PRO A 148 17.10 4.68 17.86
N LYS A 149 17.66 4.62 19.08
CA LYS A 149 17.65 3.39 19.88
C LYS A 149 16.19 3.00 20.14
N PRO A 150 15.74 1.79 19.80
CA PRO A 150 14.38 1.36 20.10
C PRO A 150 14.02 1.63 21.55
N GLY A 151 12.83 2.20 21.78
CA GLY A 151 12.27 2.30 23.12
C GLY A 151 11.82 0.92 23.60
N SER A 152 11.93 0.65 24.89
CA SER A 152 11.28 -0.51 25.49
C SER A 152 10.15 -0.03 26.38
N THR A 153 8.93 -0.45 26.09
CA THR A 153 7.80 -0.31 27.01
C THR A 153 7.27 -1.72 27.25
N ASN A 154 7.24 -2.19 28.50
CA ASN A 154 6.72 -3.52 28.88
C ASN A 154 7.28 -4.70 28.06
N GLY A 155 8.60 -4.72 27.77
CA GLY A 155 9.25 -5.83 27.08
C GLY A 155 8.95 -5.91 25.57
N THR A 156 8.15 -4.99 25.02
CA THR A 156 8.01 -4.80 23.57
C THR A 156 9.06 -3.79 23.11
N VAL A 157 9.89 -4.20 22.16
CA VAL A 157 10.79 -3.31 21.43
C VAL A 157 9.92 -2.48 20.49
N ILE A 158 9.67 -1.23 20.84
CA ILE A 158 9.02 -0.26 19.95
C ILE A 158 10.12 0.54 19.26
N ASP A 159 10.02 0.69 17.95
CA ASP A 159 10.86 1.64 17.22
C ASP A 159 10.80 2.99 17.92
N ALA A 160 11.96 3.58 18.24
CA ALA A 160 11.96 4.91 18.81
C ALA A 160 11.32 5.87 17.82
N VAL A 161 10.29 6.55 18.29
CA VAL A 161 9.63 7.59 17.53
C VAL A 161 10.62 8.74 17.38
N ASP A 162 11.00 9.01 16.14
CA ASP A 162 11.77 10.21 15.82
C ASP A 162 10.87 11.42 16.05
N LYS A 163 11.08 12.14 17.16
CA LYS A 163 10.30 13.33 17.48
C LYS A 163 10.44 14.44 16.45
N ASN A 164 11.46 14.37 15.58
CA ASN A 164 11.65 15.31 14.47
C ASN A 164 10.91 14.88 13.19
N ALA A 165 10.32 13.68 13.16
CA ALA A 165 9.45 13.27 12.07
C ALA A 165 8.22 14.20 11.98
N THR A 166 7.68 14.30 10.78
CA THR A 166 6.40 14.95 10.52
C THR A 166 5.33 13.89 10.28
N MET A 167 4.20 14.00 10.97
CA MET A 167 3.00 13.23 10.62
C MET A 167 2.17 14.05 9.62
N TYR A 168 2.03 13.55 8.39
CA TYR A 168 1.14 14.09 7.38
C TYR A 168 -0.19 13.36 7.44
N ILE A 169 -1.29 14.08 7.65
CA ILE A 169 -2.62 13.50 7.78
C ILE A 169 -3.52 14.10 6.69
N VAL A 170 -4.06 13.28 5.79
CA VAL A 170 -5.11 13.69 4.85
C VAL A 170 -6.42 13.11 5.32
N VAL A 171 -7.38 13.97 5.66
CA VAL A 171 -8.69 13.56 6.15
C VAL A 171 -9.76 14.16 5.26
N VAL A 172 -10.50 13.30 4.57
CA VAL A 172 -11.53 13.69 3.60
C VAL A 172 -12.91 13.26 4.09
N GLY A 173 -13.86 14.17 4.10
CA GLY A 173 -15.27 13.89 4.45
C GLY A 173 -16.22 14.51 3.44
N VAL A 174 -17.03 13.71 2.76
CA VAL A 174 -17.93 14.20 1.71
C VAL A 174 -19.38 13.86 2.02
N ASN A 175 -20.14 14.87 2.46
CA ASN A 175 -21.59 14.79 2.65
C ASN A 175 -22.35 15.34 1.44
N ALA A 176 -21.90 16.48 0.92
CA ALA A 176 -22.53 17.16 -0.21
C ALA A 176 -21.84 16.80 -1.53
N TYR A 177 -22.63 16.26 -2.47
CA TYR A 177 -22.20 15.90 -3.81
C TYR A 177 -22.99 16.68 -4.86
N LYS A 178 -22.39 16.87 -6.04
CA LYS A 178 -23.08 17.42 -7.21
C LYS A 178 -23.99 16.38 -7.89
N GLY A 179 -24.84 16.87 -8.78
CA GLY A 179 -25.61 16.04 -9.70
C GLY A 179 -26.59 15.09 -9.00
N LYS A 180 -26.54 13.81 -9.40
CA LYS A 180 -27.50 12.77 -8.98
C LYS A 180 -26.99 11.92 -7.83
N ILE A 181 -25.82 12.22 -7.28
CA ILE A 181 -25.26 11.47 -6.16
C ILE A 181 -26.01 11.84 -4.88
N LYS A 182 -26.51 10.83 -4.16
CA LYS A 182 -27.28 11.04 -2.94
C LYS A 182 -26.36 11.59 -1.83
N PRO A 183 -26.74 12.68 -1.14
CA PRO A 183 -25.94 13.22 -0.04
C PRO A 183 -25.89 12.27 1.17
N LEU A 184 -24.84 12.42 1.97
CA LEU A 184 -24.64 11.72 3.24
C LEU A 184 -24.80 12.68 4.42
N GLY A 185 -25.03 12.13 5.62
CA GLY A 185 -25.15 12.91 6.85
C GLY A 185 -23.94 12.80 7.80
N TYR A 186 -23.17 11.73 7.71
CA TYR A 186 -22.17 11.37 8.73
C TYR A 186 -20.72 11.40 8.24
N ALA A 187 -20.47 11.55 6.93
CA ALA A 187 -19.11 11.51 6.41
C ALA A 187 -18.22 12.67 6.94
N VAL A 188 -18.76 13.88 7.01
CA VAL A 188 -18.04 15.02 7.59
C VAL A 188 -17.88 14.90 9.12
N PRO A 189 -18.93 14.54 9.90
CA PRO A 189 -18.77 14.21 11.32
C PRO A 189 -17.71 13.14 11.59
N ASP A 190 -17.71 12.04 10.84
CA ASP A 190 -16.76 10.92 11.01
C ASP A 190 -15.32 11.38 10.73
N ALA A 191 -15.11 12.10 9.63
CA ALA A 191 -13.83 12.70 9.29
C ALA A 191 -13.34 13.68 10.37
N THR A 192 -14.24 14.50 10.91
CA THR A 192 -13.90 15.46 11.98
C THR A 192 -13.46 14.74 13.25
N ALA A 193 -14.23 13.75 13.70
CA ALA A 193 -13.94 12.97 14.90
C ALA A 193 -12.62 12.20 14.77
N PHE A 194 -12.38 11.59 13.60
CA PHE A 194 -11.11 10.89 13.32
C PHE A 194 -9.91 11.83 13.43
N ARG A 195 -9.98 12.99 12.77
CA ARG A 195 -8.90 13.99 12.82
C ARG A 195 -8.62 14.44 14.25
N GLU A 196 -9.67 14.76 15.01
CA GLU A 196 -9.54 15.29 16.37
C GLU A 196 -8.90 14.30 17.33
N GLU A 197 -9.33 13.04 17.31
CA GLU A 197 -8.74 12.02 18.18
C GLU A 197 -7.29 11.70 17.76
N LEU A 198 -7.02 11.59 16.46
CA LEU A 198 -5.68 11.31 15.97
C LEU A 198 -4.69 12.45 16.29
N GLU A 199 -5.08 13.70 16.08
CA GLU A 199 -4.21 14.85 16.36
C GLU A 199 -3.93 15.02 17.85
N LYS A 200 -4.91 14.70 18.71
CA LYS A 200 -4.76 14.73 20.17
C LYS A 200 -3.69 13.75 20.63
N ASP A 201 -3.74 12.51 20.14
CA ASP A 201 -2.77 11.47 20.51
C ASP A 201 -1.41 11.69 19.84
N ALA A 202 -1.39 12.09 18.56
CA ALA A 202 -0.17 12.27 17.78
C ALA A 202 0.77 13.31 18.39
N ARG A 203 0.25 14.39 18.99
CA ARG A 203 1.06 15.44 19.66
C ARG A 203 1.86 14.92 20.85
N SER A 204 1.46 13.81 21.45
CA SER A 204 2.21 13.19 22.55
C SER A 204 3.43 12.38 22.07
N VAL A 205 3.45 12.03 20.77
CA VAL A 205 4.37 11.06 20.18
C VAL A 205 5.29 11.72 19.13
N ILE A 206 4.76 12.58 18.26
CA ILE A 206 5.46 13.24 17.16
C ILE A 206 5.42 14.77 17.32
N GLY A 207 6.57 15.43 17.10
CA GLY A 207 6.72 16.87 17.32
C GLY A 207 6.06 17.76 16.28
N ASN A 208 5.80 17.25 15.06
CA ASN A 208 5.20 18.02 13.97
C ASN A 208 4.04 17.26 13.32
N VAL A 209 2.86 17.88 13.29
CA VAL A 209 1.66 17.32 12.66
C VAL A 209 1.15 18.31 11.60
N LYS A 210 1.03 17.84 10.36
CA LYS A 210 0.48 18.59 9.22
C LYS A 210 -0.80 17.92 8.74
N SER A 211 -1.92 18.61 8.92
CA SER A 211 -3.26 18.08 8.67
C SER A 211 -3.91 18.77 7.46
N TYR A 212 -4.38 17.98 6.51
CA TYR A 212 -5.15 18.40 5.34
C TYR A 212 -6.58 17.91 5.54
N PHE A 213 -7.42 18.77 6.11
CA PHE A 213 -8.83 18.49 6.32
C PHE A 213 -9.66 19.05 5.17
N ILE A 214 -10.24 18.15 4.37
CA ILE A 214 -10.87 18.48 3.08
C ILE A 214 -12.31 17.97 3.11
N THR A 215 -13.28 18.89 3.08
CA THR A 215 -14.69 18.53 3.19
C THR A 215 -15.56 19.12 2.10
N ASP A 216 -16.64 18.40 1.78
CA ASP A 216 -17.71 18.81 0.87
C ASP A 216 -17.16 19.47 -0.40
N ALA A 217 -17.54 20.71 -0.71
CA ALA A 217 -17.15 21.38 -1.94
C ALA A 217 -15.62 21.46 -2.18
N LYS A 218 -14.80 21.40 -1.11
CA LYS A 218 -13.33 21.38 -1.23
C LYS A 218 -12.79 19.97 -1.51
N ALA A 219 -13.57 18.93 -1.23
CA ALA A 219 -13.25 17.54 -1.52
C ALA A 219 -13.62 17.16 -2.96
N ASP A 220 -13.41 18.09 -3.90
CA ASP A 220 -13.36 17.78 -5.32
C ASP A 220 -12.05 17.03 -5.65
N LYS A 221 -11.96 16.47 -6.87
CA LYS A 221 -10.77 15.71 -7.27
C LYS A 221 -9.48 16.49 -7.07
N THR A 222 -9.50 17.76 -7.48
CA THR A 222 -8.33 18.63 -7.47
C THR A 222 -7.86 18.91 -6.05
N GLY A 223 -8.77 19.20 -5.11
CA GLY A 223 -8.46 19.42 -3.71
C GLY A 223 -7.81 18.20 -3.07
N ILE A 224 -8.36 17.00 -3.31
CA ILE A 224 -7.82 15.74 -2.78
C ILE A 224 -6.42 15.50 -3.37
N VAL A 225 -6.28 15.52 -4.70
CA VAL A 225 -5.02 15.24 -5.41
C VAL A 225 -3.92 16.25 -5.03
N ASN A 226 -4.27 17.53 -4.84
CA ASN A 226 -3.29 18.54 -4.43
C ASN A 226 -2.71 18.26 -3.04
N ALA A 227 -3.51 17.74 -2.10
CA ALA A 227 -3.01 17.37 -0.78
C ALA A 227 -1.99 16.21 -0.87
N PHE A 228 -2.30 15.16 -1.64
CA PHE A 228 -1.36 14.07 -1.90
C PHE A 228 -0.07 14.57 -2.57
N ASN A 229 -0.17 15.45 -3.56
CA ASN A 229 0.99 15.99 -4.27
C ASN A 229 1.87 16.88 -3.37
N ASP A 230 1.28 17.68 -2.49
CA ASP A 230 2.03 18.48 -1.53
C ASP A 230 2.80 17.58 -0.55
N ILE A 231 2.17 16.50 -0.07
CA ILE A 231 2.84 15.52 0.79
C ILE A 231 3.95 14.79 0.03
N LYS A 232 3.69 14.31 -1.18
CA LYS A 232 4.70 13.66 -2.04
C LYS A 232 5.95 14.53 -2.21
N LYS A 233 5.78 15.86 -2.32
CA LYS A 233 6.89 16.80 -2.47
C LYS A 233 7.70 17.02 -1.19
N ASN A 234 7.06 16.95 -0.02
CA ASN A 234 7.64 17.42 1.24
C ASN A 234 7.96 16.29 2.24
N ALA A 235 7.30 15.14 2.13
CA ALA A 235 7.49 14.01 3.02
C ALA A 235 8.86 13.39 2.83
N LYS A 236 9.48 13.02 3.96
CA LYS A 236 10.74 12.31 4.03
C LYS A 236 10.49 10.86 4.48
N PRO A 237 11.44 9.94 4.27
CA PRO A 237 11.20 8.55 4.61
C PRO A 237 10.92 8.24 6.09
N GLN A 238 11.45 9.05 7.01
CA GLN A 238 11.19 8.94 8.45
C GLN A 238 9.83 9.50 8.88
N ASP A 239 9.12 10.19 7.99
CA ASP A 239 7.81 10.77 8.27
C ASP A 239 6.73 9.69 8.27
N VAL A 240 5.59 10.02 8.86
CA VAL A 240 4.39 9.17 8.92
C VAL A 240 3.34 9.78 7.99
N PHE A 241 2.67 8.94 7.20
CA PHE A 241 1.55 9.37 6.37
C PHE A 241 0.27 8.62 6.73
N VAL A 242 -0.79 9.37 7.04
CA VAL A 242 -2.11 8.85 7.36
C VAL A 242 -3.12 9.40 6.36
N PHE A 243 -3.91 8.51 5.76
CA PHE A 243 -5.02 8.89 4.90
C PHE A 243 -6.33 8.31 5.47
N TYR A 244 -7.33 9.18 5.61
CA TYR A 244 -8.68 8.84 6.01
C TYR A 244 -9.68 9.42 5.01
N TYR A 245 -10.67 8.61 4.65
CA TYR A 245 -11.76 9.02 3.79
C TYR A 245 -13.09 8.49 4.32
N ALA A 246 -14.08 9.39 4.41
CA ALA A 246 -15.47 9.05 4.60
C ALA A 246 -16.30 9.66 3.46
N GLY A 247 -17.09 8.82 2.78
CA GLY A 247 -17.89 9.21 1.63
C GLY A 247 -18.32 8.00 0.80
N HIS A 248 -18.87 8.25 -0.39
CA HIS A 248 -19.26 7.18 -1.31
C HIS A 248 -18.04 6.54 -1.97
N GLY A 249 -18.18 5.24 -2.25
CA GLY A 249 -17.30 4.48 -3.13
C GLY A 249 -18.10 3.89 -4.29
N TYR A 250 -17.48 3.75 -5.45
CA TYR A 250 -18.15 3.22 -6.64
C TYR A 250 -17.24 2.30 -7.45
N ILE A 251 -17.74 1.13 -7.84
CA ILE A 251 -17.04 0.23 -8.77
C ILE A 251 -17.62 0.47 -10.16
N HIS A 252 -16.82 1.03 -11.06
CA HIS A 252 -17.29 1.35 -12.39
C HIS A 252 -17.52 0.05 -13.22
N PRO A 253 -18.71 -0.15 -13.80
CA PRO A 253 -19.09 -1.44 -14.38
C PRO A 253 -18.28 -1.81 -15.62
N GLY A 254 -17.74 -0.82 -16.36
CA GLY A 254 -17.00 -1.05 -17.59
C GLY A 254 -15.55 -1.49 -17.38
N ASN A 255 -14.82 -0.84 -16.45
CA ASN A 255 -13.40 -1.11 -16.21
C ASN A 255 -13.13 -1.87 -14.91
N LYS A 256 -14.17 -2.12 -14.10
CA LYS A 256 -14.13 -2.79 -12.80
C LYS A 256 -13.21 -2.11 -11.77
N GLU A 257 -12.87 -0.85 -11.98
CA GLU A 257 -12.04 -0.05 -11.07
C GLU A 257 -12.91 0.53 -9.95
N PHE A 258 -12.38 0.52 -8.71
CA PHE A 258 -12.99 1.19 -7.58
C PHE A 258 -12.55 2.66 -7.53
N TYR A 259 -13.49 3.55 -7.21
CA TYR A 259 -13.26 4.97 -7.06
C TYR A 259 -13.78 5.44 -5.70
N LEU A 260 -13.01 6.32 -5.05
CA LEU A 260 -13.57 7.25 -4.08
C LEU A 260 -14.30 8.35 -4.86
N VAL A 261 -15.57 8.59 -4.49
CA VAL A 261 -16.42 9.58 -5.15
C VAL A 261 -16.12 10.94 -4.55
N SER A 262 -15.47 11.84 -5.30
CA SER A 262 -15.27 13.23 -4.87
C SER A 262 -16.58 14.03 -4.96
N ALA A 263 -16.61 15.20 -4.33
CA ALA A 263 -17.78 16.06 -4.26
C ALA A 263 -18.27 16.56 -5.64
N ASP A 264 -17.37 16.63 -6.63
CA ASP A 264 -17.65 17.10 -7.99
C ASP A 264 -18.00 15.98 -8.98
N VAL A 265 -18.18 14.75 -8.51
CA VAL A 265 -18.79 13.67 -9.31
C VAL A 265 -20.31 13.86 -9.36
N GLU A 266 -20.87 13.82 -10.56
CA GLU A 266 -22.31 14.02 -10.81
C GLU A 266 -23.07 12.70 -11.05
N ASP A 267 -22.39 11.69 -11.60
CA ASP A 267 -22.94 10.36 -11.87
C ASP A 267 -21.84 9.28 -11.92
N GLY A 268 -22.24 8.01 -12.02
CA GLY A 268 -21.34 6.85 -12.08
C GLY A 268 -20.72 6.57 -13.46
N ASN A 269 -20.80 7.50 -14.42
CA ASN A 269 -20.33 7.34 -15.80
C ASN A 269 -19.06 8.20 -16.04
N GLU A 270 -19.08 9.04 -17.08
CA GLU A 270 -17.94 9.89 -17.48
C GLU A 270 -17.52 10.85 -16.37
N SER A 271 -18.47 11.40 -15.61
CA SER A 271 -18.16 12.30 -14.49
C SER A 271 -17.33 11.59 -13.42
N LEU A 272 -17.65 10.33 -13.07
CA LEU A 272 -16.84 9.53 -12.16
C LEU A 272 -15.44 9.25 -12.72
N LEU A 273 -15.32 8.90 -14.00
CA LEU A 273 -14.01 8.63 -14.60
C LEU A 273 -13.10 9.86 -14.59
N LYS A 274 -13.69 11.04 -14.76
CA LYS A 274 -12.98 12.32 -14.74
C LYS A 274 -12.64 12.77 -13.31
N ASN A 275 -13.64 12.79 -12.44
CA ASN A 275 -13.60 13.48 -11.15
C ASN A 275 -13.43 12.51 -9.96
N GLY A 276 -13.75 11.22 -10.09
CA GLY A 276 -13.44 10.23 -9.06
C GLY A 276 -11.93 10.05 -8.85
N VAL A 277 -11.54 9.66 -7.63
CA VAL A 277 -10.15 9.27 -7.31
C VAL A 277 -10.07 7.75 -7.39
N ALA A 278 -9.34 7.23 -8.38
CA ALA A 278 -9.26 5.79 -8.65
C ALA A 278 -8.42 5.05 -7.59
N ALA A 279 -8.72 3.79 -7.32
CA ALA A 279 -7.91 2.98 -6.39
C ALA A 279 -6.46 2.84 -6.87
N LYS A 280 -6.24 2.69 -8.19
CA LYS A 280 -4.90 2.75 -8.79
C LYS A 280 -4.16 4.07 -8.56
N GLU A 281 -4.88 5.19 -8.54
CA GLU A 281 -4.30 6.51 -8.28
C GLU A 281 -3.86 6.62 -6.81
N LEU A 282 -4.71 6.15 -5.87
CA LEU A 282 -4.36 6.05 -4.45
C LEU A 282 -3.17 5.14 -4.19
N GLN A 283 -3.12 4.01 -4.88
CA GLN A 283 -1.99 3.08 -4.84
C GLN A 283 -0.70 3.73 -5.32
N SER A 284 -0.75 4.51 -6.41
CA SER A 284 0.39 5.28 -6.90
C SER A 284 0.87 6.27 -5.84
N PHE A 285 -0.03 7.06 -5.23
CA PHE A 285 0.35 7.98 -4.16
C PHE A 285 0.96 7.28 -2.96
N ALA A 286 0.41 6.14 -2.55
CA ALA A 286 0.94 5.35 -1.43
C ALA A 286 2.37 4.86 -1.69
N VAL A 287 2.73 4.55 -2.95
CA VAL A 287 4.12 4.19 -3.32
C VAL A 287 5.01 5.43 -3.38
N GLU A 288 4.53 6.51 -4.01
CA GLU A 288 5.34 7.70 -4.32
C GLU A 288 5.60 8.62 -3.12
N ILE A 289 4.71 8.65 -2.12
CA ILE A 289 4.94 9.42 -0.87
C ILE A 289 6.06 8.75 -0.08
N ALA A 290 7.18 9.44 0.15
CA ALA A 290 8.38 8.82 0.74
C ALA A 290 8.18 8.24 2.15
N ALA A 291 7.25 8.78 2.95
CA ALA A 291 6.93 8.34 4.31
C ALA A 291 6.73 6.82 4.40
N GLN A 292 7.42 6.19 5.35
CA GLN A 292 7.40 4.72 5.52
C GLN A 292 7.63 4.28 6.98
N LYS A 293 7.32 5.15 7.95
CA LYS A 293 7.25 4.81 9.38
C LYS A 293 5.82 4.82 9.88
#